data_AF-A0A158B5C7-F1
#
_entry.id   AF-A0A158B5C7-F1
#
_cell.length_a   1.000
_cell.length_b   1.000
_cell.length_c   1.000
_cell.angle_alpha   90.00
_cell.angle_beta   90.00
_cell.angle_gamma   90.00
#
_symmetry.space_group_name_H-M   'P 1'
#
loop_
_entity.id
_entity.type
_entity.pdbx_description
1 polymer ?
#
loop_
_entity_poly.entity_id
_entity_poly.type
_entity_poly.pdbx_seq_one_letter_code
_entity_poly.pdbx_strand_id
1 'polypeptide(L)'
;MQLLNVAWDTAATLVCDLNLLDYRGAEEDQQNIAYWRSARIQLNTGLAIAQQGSEFLLKARIAREDPYMLLGDEGREWSKKLNSKPKSFLEFRTVDAQDLVRIHDSVCRLIAVYRCSHRI
;
A
#
# COMPACT_ATOMS: atom_id res chain seq x y z
N MET A 1 1.87 -8.18 -7.00
CA MET A 1 1.64 -9.48 -6.31
C MET A 1 2.89 -9.96 -5.57
N GLN A 2 4.09 -9.84 -6.14
CA GLN A 2 5.33 -10.34 -5.53
C GLN A 2 5.60 -9.87 -4.09
N LEU A 3 5.33 -8.59 -3.76
CA LEU A 3 5.50 -8.08 -2.38
C LEU A 3 4.54 -8.75 -1.37
N LEU A 4 3.27 -8.92 -1.75
CA LEU A 4 2.29 -9.60 -0.89
C LEU A 4 2.67 -11.06 -0.65
N ASN A 5 3.20 -11.74 -1.67
CA ASN A 5 3.71 -13.09 -1.53
C ASN A 5 4.88 -13.15 -0.54
N VAL A 6 5.85 -12.24 -0.64
CA VAL A 6 7.00 -12.19 0.30
C VAL A 6 6.53 -11.93 1.74
N ALA A 7 5.57 -11.02 1.94
CA ALA A 7 5.01 -10.76 3.26
C ALA A 7 4.30 -12.00 3.83
N TRP A 8 3.55 -12.71 3.00
CA TRP A 8 2.88 -13.94 3.38
C TRP A 8 3.86 -15.08 3.69
N ASP A 9 4.88 -15.27 2.85
CA ASP A 9 5.92 -16.28 3.04
C ASP A 9 6.69 -16.05 4.35
N THR A 10 6.93 -14.78 4.69
CA THR A 10 7.55 -14.40 5.98
C THR A 10 6.69 -14.86 7.16
N ALA A 11 5.38 -14.55 7.14
CA ALA A 11 4.46 -14.96 8.19
C ALA A 11 4.33 -16.49 8.29
N ALA A 12 4.19 -17.18 7.15
CA ALA A 12 4.09 -18.63 7.08
C ALA A 12 5.34 -19.32 7.63
N THR A 13 6.53 -18.82 7.27
CA THR A 13 7.82 -19.35 7.75
C THR A 13 7.91 -19.26 9.27
N LEU A 14 7.57 -18.11 9.85
CA LEU A 14 7.59 -17.94 11.31
C LEU A 14 6.63 -18.90 12.03
N VAL A 15 5.43 -19.12 11.48
CA VAL A 15 4.49 -20.11 12.05
C VAL A 15 5.06 -21.52 12.00
N CYS A 16 5.69 -21.90 10.89
CA CYS A 16 6.35 -23.19 10.76
C CYS A 16 7.52 -23.34 11.75
N ASP A 17 8.33 -22.29 11.91
CA ASP A 17 9.44 -22.27 12.85
C ASP A 17 8.95 -22.41 14.30
N LEU A 18 7.86 -21.72 14.67
CA LEU A 18 7.25 -21.83 15.98
C LEU A 18 6.77 -23.26 16.25
N ASN A 19 6.06 -23.87 15.30
CA ASN A 19 5.57 -25.24 15.43
C ASN A 19 6.72 -26.24 15.58
N LEU A 20 7.85 -26.00 14.90
CA LEU A 20 9.04 -26.83 15.01
C LEU A 20 9.71 -26.70 16.38
N LEU A 21 9.74 -25.50 16.95
CA LEU A 21 10.27 -25.26 18.30
C LEU A 21 9.41 -25.94 19.36
N ASP A 22 8.09 -25.85 19.24
CA ASP A 22 7.12 -26.50 20.13
C ASP A 22 7.28 -28.03 20.09
N TYR A 23 7.36 -28.60 18.88
CA TYR A 23 7.61 -30.04 18.70
C TYR A 23 8.94 -30.52 19.33
N ARG A 24 9.97 -29.67 19.35
CA ARG A 24 11.30 -30.03 19.88
C ARG A 24 11.40 -29.92 21.40
N GLY A 25 10.37 -29.43 22.09
CA GLY A 25 10.38 -29.25 23.55
C GLY A 25 11.50 -28.32 24.02
N ALA A 26 11.74 -27.22 23.27
CA ALA A 26 12.76 -26.25 23.61
C ALA A 26 12.54 -25.70 25.03
N GLU A 27 13.58 -25.74 25.89
CA GLU A 27 13.53 -25.20 27.25
C GLU A 27 13.06 -23.73 27.25
N GLU A 28 12.08 -23.43 28.09
CA GLU A 28 11.12 -22.31 27.94
C GLU A 28 11.72 -20.90 27.91
N ASP A 29 12.96 -20.70 28.37
CA ASP A 29 13.44 -19.35 28.66
C ASP A 29 14.27 -18.74 27.53
N GLN A 30 15.47 -19.25 27.26
CA GLN A 30 16.42 -18.50 26.42
C GLN A 30 16.15 -18.61 24.90
N GLN A 31 15.79 -19.81 24.42
CA GLN A 31 15.53 -20.06 23.00
C GLN A 31 14.22 -19.41 22.56
N ASN A 32 13.21 -19.42 23.42
CA ASN A 32 11.90 -18.81 23.19
C ASN A 32 12.03 -17.28 23.08
N ILE A 33 12.76 -16.64 24.00
CA ILE A 33 13.01 -15.19 23.96
C ILE A 33 13.76 -14.78 22.68
N ALA A 34 14.79 -15.53 22.28
CA ALA A 34 15.55 -15.25 21.07
C ALA A 34 14.68 -15.38 19.81
N TYR A 35 13.84 -16.42 19.75
CA TYR A 35 12.87 -16.61 18.67
C TYR A 35 11.93 -15.42 18.56
N TRP A 36 11.21 -15.05 19.64
CA TRP A 36 10.24 -13.96 19.59
C TRP A 36 10.86 -12.61 19.22
N ARG A 37 12.10 -12.35 19.66
CA ARG A 37 12.83 -11.15 19.26
C ARG A 37 13.08 -11.11 17.76
N SER A 38 13.51 -12.22 17.16
CA SER A 38 13.71 -12.34 15.70
C SER A 38 12.39 -12.27 14.94
N ALA A 39 11.39 -13.03 15.38
CA ALA A 39 10.08 -13.11 14.77
C ALA A 39 9.40 -11.74 14.71
N ARG A 40 9.51 -10.93 15.77
CA ARG A 40 8.96 -9.57 15.80
C ARG A 40 9.57 -8.66 14.72
N ILE A 41 10.89 -8.73 14.51
CA ILE A 41 11.57 -7.93 13.47
C ILE A 41 11.05 -8.36 12.10
N GLN A 42 11.00 -9.67 11.84
CA GLN A 42 10.54 -10.22 10.57
C GLN A 42 9.07 -9.91 10.30
N LEU A 43 8.18 -10.00 11.30
CA LEU A 43 6.78 -9.61 11.18
C LEU A 43 6.61 -8.14 10.87
N ASN A 44 7.37 -7.25 11.51
CA ASN A 44 7.33 -5.82 11.21
C ASN A 44 7.76 -5.54 9.78
N THR A 45 8.83 -6.19 9.30
CA THR A 45 9.27 -6.09 7.91
C THR A 45 8.21 -6.62 6.94
N GLY A 46 7.63 -7.80 7.22
CA GLY A 46 6.55 -8.38 6.43
C GLY A 46 5.33 -7.47 6.36
N LEU A 47 4.93 -6.86 7.47
CA LEU A 47 3.83 -5.89 7.54
C LEU A 47 4.12 -4.67 6.65
N ALA A 48 5.31 -4.08 6.74
CA ALA A 48 5.70 -2.94 5.92
C ALA A 48 5.66 -3.28 4.42
N ILE A 49 6.15 -4.47 4.05
CA ILE A 49 6.10 -4.98 2.66
C ILE A 49 4.63 -5.15 2.20
N ALA A 50 3.76 -5.68 3.05
CA ALA A 50 2.34 -5.84 2.73
C ALA A 50 1.64 -4.49 2.52
N GLN A 51 1.94 -3.50 3.38
CA GLN A 51 1.44 -2.14 3.26
C GLN A 51 1.92 -1.50 1.95
N GLN A 52 3.22 -1.58 1.65
CA GLN A 52 3.79 -1.04 0.41
C GLN A 52 3.21 -1.73 -0.84
N GLY A 53 3.05 -3.05 -0.80
CA GLY A 53 2.45 -3.81 -1.90
C GLY A 53 0.99 -3.42 -2.17
N SER A 54 0.22 -3.17 -1.11
CA SER A 54 -1.16 -2.69 -1.20
C SER A 54 -1.23 -1.26 -1.75
N GLU A 55 -0.33 -0.39 -1.31
CA GLU A 55 -0.19 0.98 -1.80
C GLU A 55 0.08 1.03 -3.30
N PHE A 56 1.03 0.23 -3.79
CA PHE A 56 1.33 0.15 -5.21
C PHE A 56 0.17 -0.37 -6.04
N LEU A 57 -0.61 -1.33 -5.52
CA LEU A 57 -1.78 -1.84 -6.22
C LEU A 57 -2.84 -0.76 -6.39
N LEU A 58 -3.12 0.02 -5.34
CA LEU A 58 -4.06 1.14 -5.40
C LEU A 58 -3.56 2.23 -6.36
N LYS A 59 -2.28 2.62 -6.26
CA LYS A 59 -1.66 3.59 -7.18
C LYS A 59 -1.74 3.13 -8.64
N ALA A 60 -1.46 1.85 -8.92
CA ALA A 60 -1.56 1.31 -10.27
C ALA A 60 -2.99 1.35 -10.82
N ARG A 61 -3.99 1.05 -9.98
CA ARG A 61 -5.41 1.13 -10.37
C ARG A 61 -5.85 2.57 -10.65
N ILE A 62 -5.43 3.52 -9.83
CA ILE A 62 -5.68 4.95 -10.07
C ILE A 62 -4.99 5.38 -11.36
N ALA A 63 -3.70 5.10 -11.50
CA ALA A 63 -2.90 5.52 -12.65
C ALA A 63 -3.39 4.98 -14.00
N ARG A 64 -4.00 3.80 -13.99
CA ARG A 64 -4.61 3.20 -15.18
C ARG A 64 -5.77 4.03 -15.73
N GLU A 65 -6.52 4.70 -14.86
CA GLU A 65 -7.73 5.42 -15.27
C GLU A 65 -7.52 6.94 -15.27
N ASP A 66 -6.88 7.49 -14.24
CA ASP A 66 -6.47 8.90 -14.14
C ASP A 66 -5.18 9.06 -13.32
N PRO A 67 -4.00 9.09 -13.97
CA PRO A 67 -2.72 9.22 -13.28
C PRO A 67 -2.50 10.57 -12.61
N TYR A 68 -3.22 11.62 -13.01
CA TYR A 68 -3.07 12.94 -12.41
C TYR A 68 -3.67 13.01 -11.01
N MET A 69 -4.59 12.10 -10.67
CA MET A 69 -5.14 11.96 -9.31
C MET A 69 -4.11 11.50 -8.27
N LEU A 70 -2.92 11.06 -8.70
CA LEU A 70 -1.79 10.74 -7.81
C LEU A 70 -0.91 11.96 -7.49
N LEU A 71 -1.14 13.07 -8.18
CA LEU A 71 -0.60 14.36 -7.80
C LEU A 71 -1.48 14.89 -6.66
N GLY A 72 -0.85 15.35 -5.58
CA GLY A 72 -1.50 15.72 -4.32
C GLY A 72 -2.47 16.90 -4.43
N ASP A 73 -2.80 17.50 -3.28
CA ASP A 73 -3.96 18.40 -3.04
C ASP A 73 -4.07 19.66 -3.94
N GLU A 74 -3.15 19.84 -4.89
CA GLU A 74 -3.25 20.84 -5.95
C GLU A 74 -4.36 20.52 -6.96
N GLY A 75 -4.86 19.28 -7.03
CA GLY A 75 -6.01 18.92 -7.88
C GLY A 75 -7.30 19.67 -7.53
N ARG A 76 -7.57 19.97 -6.25
CA ARG A 76 -8.73 20.79 -5.83
C ARG A 76 -8.54 22.28 -6.12
N GLU A 77 -7.29 22.72 -6.16
CA GLU A 77 -6.91 24.12 -6.38
C GLU A 77 -6.60 24.42 -7.85
N TRP A 78 -6.55 23.40 -8.71
CA TRP A 78 -6.24 23.54 -10.14
C TRP A 78 -7.16 24.56 -10.82
N SER A 79 -8.46 24.49 -10.55
CA SER A 79 -9.45 25.43 -11.11
C SER A 79 -9.31 26.85 -10.57
N LYS A 80 -8.80 27.02 -9.35
CA LYS A 80 -8.60 28.34 -8.71
C LYS A 80 -7.28 29.01 -9.09
N LYS A 81 -6.30 28.23 -9.53
CA LYS A 81 -4.94 28.68 -9.86
C LYS A 81 -4.66 28.73 -11.36
N LEU A 82 -5.69 28.77 -12.21
CA LEU A 82 -5.54 28.91 -13.67
C LEU A 82 -4.71 30.14 -14.09
N ASN A 83 -4.67 31.18 -13.25
CA ASN A 83 -3.88 32.41 -13.45
C ASN A 83 -2.52 32.42 -12.74
N SER A 84 -2.10 31.31 -12.14
CA SER A 84 -0.78 31.20 -11.50
C SER A 84 0.30 30.82 -12.53
N LYS A 85 1.56 31.17 -12.24
CA LYS A 85 2.68 30.82 -13.11
C LYS A 85 2.70 29.31 -13.38
N PRO A 86 3.05 28.89 -14.61
CA PRO A 86 3.20 27.48 -14.93
C PRO A 86 4.20 26.84 -13.96
N LYS A 87 3.78 25.74 -13.35
CA LYS A 87 4.52 25.01 -12.32
C LYS A 87 5.28 23.85 -12.95
N SER A 88 6.53 23.62 -12.56
CA SER A 88 7.28 22.46 -13.03
C SER A 88 6.67 21.16 -12.52
N PHE A 89 6.73 20.09 -13.32
CA PHE A 89 6.23 18.78 -12.91
C PHE A 89 6.90 18.25 -11.62
N LEU A 90 8.17 18.60 -11.41
CA LEU A 90 8.94 18.19 -10.23
C LEU A 90 8.46 18.82 -8.93
N GLU A 91 7.67 19.89 -9.01
CA GLU A 91 7.19 20.62 -7.84
C GLU A 91 5.84 20.08 -7.33
N PHE A 92 5.20 19.13 -8.04
CA PHE A 92 3.99 18.49 -7.57
C PHE A 92 4.32 17.49 -6.46
N ARG A 93 3.59 17.59 -5.34
CA ARG A 93 3.63 16.55 -4.32
C ARG A 93 2.86 15.33 -4.80
N THR A 94 3.26 14.15 -4.35
CA THR A 94 2.47 12.93 -4.53
C THR A 94 1.44 12.79 -3.41
N VAL A 95 0.37 12.06 -3.70
CA VAL A 95 -0.64 11.67 -2.72
C VAL A 95 -0.03 10.82 -1.60
N ASP A 96 -0.51 11.04 -0.37
CA ASP A 96 -0.18 10.23 0.81
C ASP A 96 -0.92 8.88 0.79
N ALA A 97 -0.30 7.84 1.32
CA ALA A 97 -0.86 6.50 1.37
C ALA A 97 -2.25 6.45 2.04
N GLN A 98 -2.49 7.28 3.06
CA GLN A 98 -3.77 7.34 3.77
C GLN A 98 -4.94 7.82 2.89
N ASP A 99 -4.66 8.60 1.85
CA ASP A 99 -5.66 9.17 0.94
C ASP A 99 -6.00 8.24 -0.24
N LEU A 100 -5.18 7.22 -0.51
CA LEU A 100 -5.29 6.41 -1.72
C LEU A 100 -6.62 5.69 -1.86
N VAL A 101 -7.18 5.18 -0.76
CA VAL A 101 -8.48 4.48 -0.79
C VAL A 101 -9.58 5.44 -1.22
N ARG A 102 -9.64 6.62 -0.60
CA ARG A 102 -10.63 7.67 -0.92
C ARG A 102 -10.52 8.13 -2.37
N ILE A 103 -9.30 8.31 -2.87
CA ILE A 103 -9.06 8.73 -4.26
C ILE A 103 -9.45 7.63 -5.24
N HIS A 104 -9.03 6.39 -5.00
CA HIS A 104 -9.42 5.22 -5.79
C HIS A 104 -10.95 5.13 -5.93
N ASP A 105 -11.68 5.23 -4.83
CA ASP A 105 -13.15 5.14 -4.84
C ASP A 105 -13.81 6.32 -5.56
N SER A 106 -13.17 7.50 -5.53
CA SER A 106 -13.63 8.67 -6.29
C SER A 106 -13.44 8.47 -7.79
N VAL A 107 -12.29 7.94 -8.20
CA VAL A 107 -12.00 7.57 -9.59
C VAL A 107 -12.98 6.50 -10.09
N CYS A 108 -13.22 5.43 -9.32
CA CYS A 108 -14.18 4.39 -9.68
C CYS A 108 -15.60 4.95 -9.87
N ARG A 109 -16.04 5.87 -9.00
CA ARG A 109 -17.35 6.53 -9.14
C ARG A 109 -17.43 7.40 -10.39
N LEU A 110 -16.41 8.20 -10.67
CA LEU A 110 -16.35 9.04 -11.87
C LEU A 110 -16.47 8.18 -13.13
N ILE A 111 -15.68 7.10 -13.23
CA ILE A 111 -15.72 6.18 -14.37
C ILE A 111 -17.11 5.56 -14.54
N ALA A 112 -17.74 5.12 -13.44
CA ALA A 112 -19.08 4.54 -13.49
C ALA A 112 -20.11 5.54 -14.06
N VAL A 113 -20.04 6.82 -13.66
CA VAL A 113 -20.88 7.89 -14.21
C VAL A 113 -20.59 8.12 -15.69
N TYR A 114 -19.32 8.29 -16.08
CA TYR A 114 -18.94 8.50 -17.48
C TYR A 114 -19.39 7.37 -18.40
N ARG A 115 -19.22 6.11 -17.96
CA ARG A 115 -19.64 4.93 -18.70
C ARG A 115 -21.16 4.79 -18.79
N CYS A 116 -21.92 5.31 -17.84
CA CYS A 116 -23.38 5.33 -17.91
C CYS A 116 -23.87 6.39 -18.90
N SER A 117 -23.27 7.59 -18.88
CA SER A 117 -23.67 8.69 -19.77
C SER A 117 -23.31 8.48 -21.25
N HIS A 118 -22.28 7.69 -21.57
CA HIS A 118 -21.85 7.40 -22.94
C HIS A 118 -22.35 6.04 -23.47
N ARG A 119 -23.35 5.44 -22.81
CA ARG A 119 -24.02 4.21 -23.24
C ARG A 119 -25.38 4.50 -23.88
N ILE A 120 -25.46 5.57 -24.67
CA ILE A 120 -26.57 5.92 -25.56
C ILE A 120 -26.08 5.79 -26.99
#